data_AF-A0AA96GDU9-F1
#
_entry.id   AF-A0AA96GDU9-F1
#
_cell.length_a   1.000
_cell.length_b   1.000
_cell.length_c   1.000
_cell.angle_alpha   90.00
_cell.angle_beta   90.00
_cell.angle_gamma   90.00
#
_symmetry.space_group_name_H-M   'P 1'
#
loop_
_entity.id
_entity.type
_entity.pdbx_description
1 polymer ?
#
loop_
_entity_poly.entity_id
_entity_poly.type
_entity_poly.pdbx_seq_one_letter_code
_entity_poly.pdbx_strand_id
1 'polypeptide(L)'
;MFTLFEPGGMRIPYVPGSFRQRNVEKISKASPSRQVKVGQEDPPSVSQKNAGPSSLPARLYEQVDSLTQSSRAKILARDIMSSPVVTLPVTSSLAQAWSVVHSRRFRHIPILGAEGVVVGMLSDRDLFRGTIESVLPGTVESHTPAGGSIQGLVSRPVLVASPEAELCALARVLLEEHIGALPIVSESVGLVGMITRSDILRALVAHPDFDQWV
;
A
#
# COMPACT_ATOMS: atom_id res chain seq x y z
N MET A 1 -12.23 0.60 1.11
CA MET A 1 -12.24 2.04 1.46
C MET A 1 -10.97 2.35 2.25
N PHE A 2 -10.39 3.54 2.13
CA PHE A 2 -9.16 3.94 2.84
C PHE A 2 -9.42 5.11 3.79
N THR A 3 -8.72 5.13 4.92
CA THR A 3 -8.94 6.11 5.98
C THR A 3 -7.61 6.55 6.59
N LEU A 4 -7.48 7.84 6.88
CA LEU A 4 -6.38 8.42 7.64
C LEU A 4 -6.73 8.46 9.12
N PHE A 5 -5.85 7.92 9.95
CA PHE A 5 -5.94 7.96 11.40
C PHE A 5 -4.93 9.00 11.88
N GLU A 6 -5.46 10.16 12.27
CA GLU A 6 -4.67 11.29 12.76
C GLU A 6 -4.28 11.11 14.24
N PRO A 7 -3.22 11.80 14.71
CA PRO A 7 -2.95 11.93 16.13
C PRO A 7 -4.20 12.49 16.84
N GLY A 8 -4.73 11.76 17.84
CA GLY A 8 -5.97 12.12 18.55
C GLY A 8 -7.20 11.29 18.17
N GLY A 9 -7.05 10.31 17.27
CA GLY A 9 -8.12 9.34 16.97
C GLY A 9 -9.14 9.79 15.93
N MET A 10 -8.93 10.96 15.32
CA MET A 10 -9.78 11.44 14.23
C MET A 10 -9.56 10.57 12.98
N ARG A 11 -10.68 10.16 12.37
CA ARG A 11 -10.71 9.33 11.16
C ARG A 11 -11.18 10.18 9.99
N ILE A 12 -10.33 10.35 8.99
CA ILE A 12 -10.65 11.14 7.79
C ILE A 12 -10.68 10.20 6.59
N PRO A 13 -11.68 10.28 5.70
CA PRO A 13 -11.62 9.60 4.42
C PRO A 13 -10.34 9.98 3.66
N TYR A 14 -9.58 8.99 3.21
CA TYR A 14 -8.37 9.25 2.45
C TYR A 14 -8.70 9.75 1.04
N VAL A 15 -7.97 10.78 0.61
CA VAL A 15 -7.98 11.29 -0.76
C VAL A 15 -6.61 11.03 -1.39
N PRO A 16 -6.51 10.53 -2.64
CA PRO A 16 -5.22 10.31 -3.29
C PRO A 16 -4.27 11.52 -3.22
N GLY A 17 -3.04 11.32 -2.74
CA GLY A 17 -2.05 12.37 -2.54
C GLY A 17 -2.20 13.22 -1.28
N SER A 18 -3.21 12.95 -0.44
CA SER A 18 -3.38 13.62 0.87
C SER A 18 -2.46 13.07 1.95
N PHE A 19 -1.84 11.89 1.74
CA PHE A 19 -0.97 11.26 2.72
C PHE A 19 0.48 11.73 2.56
N ARG A 20 0.90 12.72 3.35
CA ARG A 20 2.27 13.27 3.28
C ARG A 20 3.12 12.79 4.45
N GLN A 21 3.77 11.64 4.33
CA GLN A 21 4.66 11.13 5.38
C GLN A 21 6.13 11.57 5.29
N ARG A 22 6.65 12.02 4.13
CA ARG A 22 7.95 12.73 3.98
C ARG A 22 8.24 13.09 2.51
N ASN A 23 8.91 14.23 2.30
CA ASN A 23 9.43 14.71 1.01
C ASN A 23 10.48 13.73 0.44
N VAL A 24 10.10 12.95 -0.57
CA VAL A 24 11.06 12.46 -1.57
C VAL A 24 10.66 13.15 -2.86
N GLU A 25 11.55 13.96 -3.43
CA GLU A 25 11.31 14.55 -4.75
C GLU A 25 11.11 13.41 -5.75
N LYS A 26 9.96 13.45 -6.43
CA LYS A 26 9.59 12.43 -7.41
C LYS A 26 10.66 12.44 -8.51
N ILE A 27 11.44 11.38 -8.59
CA ILE A 27 12.43 11.23 -9.65
C ILE A 27 11.65 11.20 -10.97
N SER A 28 11.94 12.14 -11.86
CA SER A 28 11.29 12.22 -13.16
C SER A 28 11.61 10.95 -13.98
N LYS A 29 10.65 10.52 -14.81
CA LYS A 29 10.90 9.42 -15.75
C LYS A 29 12.13 9.80 -16.59
N ALA A 30 13.10 8.89 -16.67
CA ALA A 30 14.23 9.05 -17.58
C ALA A 30 13.71 9.28 -19.00
N SER A 31 14.19 10.34 -19.65
CA SER A 31 13.88 10.59 -21.06
C SER A 31 14.50 9.48 -21.91
N PRO A 32 13.75 8.89 -22.87
CA PRO A 32 14.29 7.86 -23.74
C PRO A 32 15.49 8.41 -24.52
N SER A 33 16.66 7.80 -24.34
CA SER A 33 17.94 8.31 -24.84
C SER A 33 18.15 8.08 -26.35
N ARG A 34 17.20 7.45 -27.04
CA ARG A 34 17.31 7.17 -28.48
C ARG A 34 15.93 6.86 -29.06
N GLN A 35 15.44 7.72 -29.95
CA GLN A 35 14.32 7.35 -30.82
C GLN A 35 14.81 6.30 -31.82
N VAL A 36 14.24 5.11 -31.76
CA VAL A 36 14.37 4.14 -32.85
C VAL A 36 13.43 4.60 -33.95
N LYS A 37 13.99 4.97 -35.12
CA LYS A 37 13.18 5.24 -36.31
C LYS A 37 12.54 3.93 -36.76
N VAL A 38 11.24 3.78 -36.52
CA VAL A 38 10.41 2.76 -37.17
C VAL A 38 10.32 3.17 -38.64
N GLY A 39 10.84 2.34 -39.54
CA GLY A 39 10.69 2.54 -40.98
C GLY A 39 9.21 2.50 -41.37
N GLN A 40 8.81 3.37 -42.29
CA GLN A 40 7.47 3.35 -42.89
C GLN A 40 7.29 2.03 -43.65
N GLU A 41 6.52 1.12 -43.08
CA GLU A 41 5.77 0.15 -43.89
C GLU A 41 4.38 0.74 -44.11
N ASP A 42 4.05 1.02 -45.36
CA ASP A 42 2.74 1.52 -45.75
C ASP A 42 1.67 0.46 -45.44
N PRO A 43 0.57 0.82 -44.75
CA PRO A 43 -0.55 -0.10 -44.58
C PRO A 43 -1.18 -0.38 -45.95
N PRO A 44 -1.64 -1.63 -46.20
CA PRO A 44 -2.30 -1.94 -47.47
C PRO A 44 -3.58 -1.11 -47.62
N SER A 45 -3.72 -0.47 -48.77
CA SER A 45 -4.87 0.36 -49.12
C SER A 45 -6.11 -0.52 -49.35
N VAL A 46 -7.09 -0.40 -48.46
CA VAL A 46 -8.39 -1.07 -48.61
C VAL A 46 -9.37 -0.12 -49.27
N SER A 47 -9.71 -0.42 -50.52
CA SER A 47 -10.81 0.22 -51.26
C SER A 47 -12.15 -0.11 -50.63
N GLN A 48 -12.93 0.94 -50.34
CA GLN A 48 -14.31 0.83 -49.90
C GLN A 48 -15.19 0.28 -51.02
N LYS A 49 -15.69 -0.96 -50.88
CA LYS A 49 -16.93 -1.41 -51.54
C LYS A 49 -17.73 -2.36 -50.63
N ASN A 50 -19.00 -2.00 -50.50
CA ASN A 50 -20.18 -2.79 -50.11
C ASN A 50 -20.41 -3.08 -48.61
N ALA A 51 -21.54 -2.54 -48.15
CA ALA A 51 -22.19 -2.85 -46.88
C ALA A 51 -22.79 -4.28 -46.90
N GLY A 52 -22.43 -5.07 -45.87
CA GLY A 52 -22.91 -6.42 -45.56
C GLY A 52 -22.11 -7.02 -44.38
N PRO A 53 -22.66 -7.98 -43.62
CA PRO A 53 -22.87 -7.92 -42.17
C PRO A 53 -21.56 -7.94 -41.34
N SER A 54 -21.01 -6.78 -41.00
CA SER A 54 -19.82 -6.65 -40.14
C SER A 54 -20.13 -6.53 -38.64
N SER A 55 -21.38 -6.75 -38.23
CA SER A 55 -21.80 -6.63 -36.83
C SER A 55 -21.48 -7.87 -35.99
N LEU A 56 -21.09 -9.00 -36.60
CA LEU A 56 -20.80 -10.23 -35.87
C LEU A 56 -19.52 -10.16 -35.04
N PRO A 57 -18.37 -9.66 -35.55
CA PRO A 57 -17.19 -9.48 -34.72
C PRO A 57 -17.42 -8.46 -33.61
N ALA A 58 -18.01 -7.31 -33.93
CA ALA A 58 -18.28 -6.25 -32.95
C ALA A 58 -19.19 -6.72 -31.80
N ARG A 59 -20.27 -7.44 -32.11
CA ARG A 59 -21.17 -8.00 -31.08
C ARG A 59 -20.55 -9.14 -30.29
N LEU A 60 -19.71 -9.96 -30.91
CA LEU A 60 -18.97 -11.00 -30.19
C LEU A 60 -17.94 -10.38 -29.24
N TYR A 61 -17.27 -9.30 -29.64
CA TYR A 61 -16.39 -8.55 -28.74
C TYR A 61 -17.18 -7.88 -27.61
N GLU A 62 -18.34 -7.25 -27.88
CA GLU A 62 -19.23 -6.71 -26.84
C GLU A 62 -19.77 -7.80 -25.89
N GLN A 63 -20.08 -8.99 -26.41
CA GLN A 63 -20.53 -10.13 -25.61
C GLN A 63 -19.41 -10.70 -24.75
N VAL A 64 -18.20 -10.85 -25.28
CA VAL A 64 -17.03 -11.28 -24.50
C VAL A 64 -16.66 -10.24 -23.43
N ASP A 65 -16.75 -8.94 -23.73
CA ASP A 65 -16.53 -7.87 -22.75
C ASP A 65 -17.59 -7.88 -21.65
N SER A 66 -18.87 -8.05 -21.98
CA SER A 66 -19.94 -8.12 -20.97
C SER A 66 -19.90 -9.40 -20.13
N LEU A 67 -19.46 -10.54 -20.70
CA LEU A 67 -19.23 -11.79 -19.99
C LEU A 67 -18.02 -11.72 -19.05
N THR A 68 -16.94 -11.05 -19.48
CA THR A 68 -15.75 -10.83 -18.64
C THR A 68 -15.97 -9.76 -17.56
N GLN A 69 -16.83 -8.77 -17.80
CA GLN A 69 -17.17 -7.74 -16.80
C GLN A 69 -18.11 -8.23 -15.69
N SER A 70 -19.00 -9.21 -15.98
CA SER A 70 -20.03 -9.66 -15.02
C SER A 70 -19.56 -10.59 -13.90
N SER A 71 -18.34 -11.16 -13.94
CA SER A 71 -17.91 -12.11 -12.90
C SER A 71 -16.41 -12.12 -12.60
N ARG A 72 -15.75 -10.96 -12.61
CA ARG A 72 -14.38 -10.87 -12.08
C ARG A 72 -14.40 -11.02 -10.56
N ALA A 73 -13.96 -12.16 -10.06
CA ALA A 73 -13.70 -12.35 -8.64
C ALA A 73 -12.60 -11.37 -8.21
N LYS A 74 -13.00 -10.29 -7.55
CA LYS A 74 -12.09 -9.28 -7.03
C LYS A 74 -11.43 -9.84 -5.77
N ILE A 75 -10.10 -9.81 -5.74
CA ILE A 75 -9.30 -10.15 -4.56
C ILE A 75 -9.37 -8.96 -3.61
N LEU A 76 -9.75 -9.22 -2.38
CA LEU A 76 -9.95 -8.23 -1.33
C LEU A 76 -8.82 -8.31 -0.29
N ALA A 77 -8.70 -7.26 0.51
CA ALA A 77 -7.72 -7.19 1.59
C ALA A 77 -7.81 -8.39 2.53
N ARG A 78 -9.03 -8.79 2.91
CA ARG A 78 -9.28 -9.94 3.80
C ARG A 78 -8.79 -11.27 3.25
N ASP A 79 -8.65 -11.40 1.92
CA ASP A 79 -8.23 -12.64 1.28
C ASP A 79 -6.71 -12.83 1.33
N ILE A 80 -5.95 -11.73 1.49
CA ILE A 80 -4.48 -11.72 1.41
C ILE A 80 -3.77 -11.14 2.64
N MET A 81 -4.50 -10.56 3.59
CA MET A 81 -3.92 -9.96 4.78
C MET A 81 -3.33 -11.01 5.71
N SER A 82 -2.24 -10.64 6.39
CA SER A 82 -1.69 -11.44 7.48
C SER A 82 -2.45 -11.17 8.78
N SER A 83 -2.81 -12.24 9.50
CA SER A 83 -3.50 -12.21 10.79
C SER A 83 -3.08 -13.42 11.65
N PRO A 84 -2.97 -13.31 13.00
CA PRO A 84 -3.17 -12.11 13.82
C PRO A 84 -2.03 -11.10 13.69
N VAL A 85 -2.34 -9.83 13.89
CA VAL A 85 -1.35 -8.74 13.80
C VAL A 85 -0.57 -8.62 15.10
N VAL A 86 0.76 -8.60 15.01
CA VAL A 86 1.61 -8.25 16.16
C VAL A 86 1.66 -6.73 16.29
N THR A 87 1.30 -6.25 17.48
CA THR A 87 1.21 -4.83 17.80
C THR A 87 1.95 -4.48 19.07
N LEU A 88 2.19 -3.19 19.29
CA LEU A 88 2.74 -2.67 20.54
C LEU A 88 1.90 -1.50 21.06
N PRO A 89 1.73 -1.35 22.39
CA PRO A 89 1.19 -0.13 22.97
C PRO A 89 2.10 1.08 22.70
N VAL A 90 1.51 2.26 22.55
CA VAL A 90 2.22 3.54 22.38
C VAL A 90 3.13 3.89 23.57
N THR A 91 2.93 3.25 24.72
CA THR A 91 3.74 3.38 25.93
C THR A 91 4.96 2.46 25.96
N SER A 92 5.19 1.64 24.93
CA SER A 92 6.30 0.69 24.89
C SER A 92 7.66 1.38 24.85
N SER A 93 8.69 0.69 25.38
CA SER A 93 10.08 1.13 25.26
C SER A 93 10.69 0.76 23.92
N LEU A 94 11.74 1.48 23.54
CA LEU A 94 12.55 1.21 22.35
C LEU A 94 13.13 -0.21 22.37
N ALA A 95 13.60 -0.67 23.53
CA ALA A 95 14.14 -2.02 23.69
C ALA A 95 13.09 -3.11 23.44
N GLN A 96 11.88 -2.95 23.99
CA GLN A 96 10.77 -3.88 23.73
C GLN A 96 10.40 -3.89 22.24
N ALA A 97 10.30 -2.72 21.62
CA ALA A 97 9.99 -2.61 20.21
C ALA A 97 11.07 -3.26 19.33
N TRP A 98 12.34 -3.09 19.67
CA TRP A 98 13.43 -3.76 18.98
C TRP A 98 13.36 -5.28 19.10
N SER A 99 13.13 -5.79 20.31
CA SER A 99 13.02 -7.22 20.54
C SER A 99 11.93 -7.85 19.69
N VAL A 100 10.75 -7.22 19.61
CA VAL A 100 9.62 -7.74 18.83
C VAL A 100 9.89 -7.67 17.32
N VAL A 101 10.36 -6.53 16.81
CA VAL A 101 10.61 -6.34 15.37
C VAL A 101 11.71 -7.28 14.88
N HIS A 102 12.79 -7.41 15.64
CA HIS A 102 13.96 -8.20 15.23
C HIS A 102 13.72 -9.71 15.36
N SER A 103 13.15 -10.18 16.48
CA SER A 103 12.90 -11.62 16.71
C SER A 103 11.93 -12.20 15.69
N ARG A 104 10.95 -11.41 15.24
CA ARG A 104 9.91 -11.86 14.29
C ARG A 104 10.18 -11.44 12.84
N ARG A 105 11.33 -10.79 12.57
CA ARG A 105 11.73 -10.29 11.25
C ARG A 105 10.67 -9.42 10.57
N PHE A 106 9.94 -8.63 11.36
CA PHE A 106 9.00 -7.66 10.82
C PHE A 106 9.73 -6.39 10.43
N ARG A 107 9.19 -5.65 9.46
CA ARG A 107 9.70 -4.31 9.09
C ARG A 107 8.82 -3.19 9.59
N HIS A 108 7.56 -3.48 9.88
CA HIS A 108 6.56 -2.50 10.33
C HIS A 108 5.67 -3.16 11.37
N ILE A 109 5.35 -2.43 12.42
CA ILE A 109 4.40 -2.82 13.47
C ILE A 109 3.40 -1.68 13.70
N PRO A 110 2.09 -1.98 13.75
CA PRO A 110 1.10 -1.04 14.22
C PRO A 110 1.24 -0.77 15.71
N ILE A 111 1.14 0.50 16.07
CA ILE A 111 1.17 0.98 17.44
C ILE A 111 -0.26 1.31 17.87
N LEU A 112 -0.68 0.71 18.98
CA LEU A 112 -2.01 0.88 19.53
C LEU A 112 -2.02 1.89 20.68
N GLY A 113 -3.03 2.73 20.72
CA GLY A 113 -3.35 3.61 21.84
C GLY A 113 -4.26 2.92 22.85
N ALA A 114 -5.02 3.72 23.59
CA ALA A 114 -6.12 3.20 24.41
C ALA A 114 -7.17 2.49 23.53
N GLU A 115 -7.86 1.51 24.12
CA GLU A 115 -8.99 0.80 23.50
C GLU A 115 -8.65 0.11 22.15
N GLY A 116 -7.37 -0.18 21.89
CA GLY A 116 -6.95 -0.91 20.68
C GLY A 116 -6.98 -0.09 19.39
N VAL A 117 -7.12 1.24 19.48
CA VAL A 117 -7.10 2.12 18.31
C VAL A 117 -5.69 2.22 17.75
N VAL A 118 -5.54 2.10 16.43
CA VAL A 118 -4.25 2.33 15.76
C VAL A 118 -3.91 3.81 15.84
N VAL A 119 -2.83 4.16 16.53
CA VAL A 119 -2.38 5.56 16.72
C VAL A 119 -1.10 5.86 15.96
N GLY A 120 -0.53 4.87 15.26
CA GLY A 120 0.75 5.03 14.64
C GLY A 120 1.32 3.76 14.01
N MET A 121 2.38 3.94 13.25
CA MET A 121 3.21 2.86 12.72
C MET A 121 4.64 3.04 13.20
N LEU A 122 5.32 1.92 13.43
CA LEU A 122 6.75 1.92 13.74
C LEU A 122 7.47 0.99 12.77
N SER A 123 8.49 1.50 12.09
CA SER A 123 9.33 0.71 11.19
C SER A 123 10.67 0.34 11.84
N ASP A 124 11.33 -0.69 11.29
CA ASP A 124 12.72 -1.02 11.62
C ASP A 124 13.67 0.19 11.45
N ARG A 125 13.43 1.04 10.45
CA ARG A 125 14.15 2.30 10.22
C ARG A 125 13.93 3.31 11.34
N ASP A 126 12.70 3.42 11.85
CA ASP A 126 12.41 4.33 12.97
C ASP A 126 13.10 3.86 14.25
N LEU A 127 13.10 2.55 14.51
CA LEU A 127 13.82 1.94 15.62
C LEU A 127 15.33 2.14 15.52
N PHE A 128 15.89 1.96 14.33
CA PHE A 128 17.30 2.17 14.06
C PHE A 128 17.71 3.62 14.34
N ARG A 129 16.91 4.58 13.86
CA ARG A 129 17.10 6.01 14.13
C ARG A 129 17.09 6.31 15.64
N GLY A 130 16.07 5.83 16.36
CA GLY A 130 15.97 6.02 17.80
C GLY A 130 17.10 5.37 18.62
N THR A 131 17.69 4.29 18.10
CA THR A 131 18.83 3.64 18.75
C THR A 131 20.09 4.48 18.62
N ILE A 132 20.33 5.04 17.44
CA ILE A 132 21.46 5.94 17.22
C ILE A 132 21.33 7.18 18.13
N GLU A 133 20.13 7.79 18.18
CA GLU A 133 19.84 8.91 19.07
C GLU A 133 20.13 8.58 20.55
N SER A 134 19.78 7.37 21.00
CA SER A 134 19.96 6.95 22.38
C SER A 134 21.43 6.69 22.75
N VAL A 135 22.26 6.22 21.82
CA VAL A 135 23.66 5.86 22.08
C VAL A 135 24.59 7.05 21.84
N LEU A 136 24.27 7.93 20.90
CA LEU A 136 25.06 9.10 20.51
C LEU A 136 24.21 10.38 20.65
N PRO A 137 23.92 10.82 21.88
CA PRO A 137 23.13 12.03 22.08
C PRO A 137 23.85 13.26 21.50
N GLY A 138 23.14 14.07 20.71
CA GLY A 138 23.64 15.31 20.12
C GLY A 138 24.23 15.21 18.71
N THR A 139 24.37 14.01 18.13
CA THR A 139 24.82 13.85 16.73
C THR A 139 23.70 13.93 15.70
N VAL A 140 22.46 13.79 16.15
CA VAL A 140 21.23 13.80 15.35
C VAL A 140 20.11 14.48 16.16
N GLU A 141 19.09 15.02 15.48
CA GLU A 141 17.91 15.58 16.15
C GLU A 141 17.25 14.52 17.04
N SER A 142 16.95 14.89 18.29
CA SER A 142 16.41 13.94 19.26
C SER A 142 14.90 13.81 19.08
N HIS A 143 14.45 12.66 18.61
CA HIS A 143 13.04 12.29 18.49
C HIS A 143 12.60 11.30 19.58
N THR A 144 13.53 10.78 20.36
CA THR A 144 13.27 9.94 21.52
C THR A 144 13.20 10.79 22.81
N PRO A 145 12.10 10.72 23.58
CA PRO A 145 12.04 11.31 24.92
C PRO A 145 13.05 10.66 25.87
N ALA A 146 13.41 11.38 26.94
CA ALA A 146 14.21 10.82 28.03
C ALA A 146 13.58 9.51 28.55
N GLY A 147 14.38 8.45 28.65
CA GLY A 147 13.91 7.12 29.08
C GLY A 147 13.61 6.12 27.96
N GLY A 148 13.90 6.43 26.70
CA GLY A 148 13.87 5.45 25.61
C GLY A 148 12.46 5.04 25.19
N SER A 149 11.49 5.95 25.30
CA SER A 149 10.11 5.74 24.84
C SER A 149 10.01 5.78 23.31
N ILE A 150 9.18 4.94 22.70
CA ILE A 150 8.99 4.95 21.24
C ILE A 150 8.10 6.09 20.75
N GLN A 151 7.45 6.85 21.64
CA GLN A 151 6.37 7.78 21.26
C GLN A 151 6.75 8.80 20.18
N GLY A 152 7.98 9.34 20.22
CA GLY A 152 8.45 10.28 19.21
C GLY A 152 9.07 9.63 17.97
N LEU A 153 9.17 8.30 17.93
CA LEU A 153 9.55 7.53 16.74
C LEU A 153 8.33 7.06 15.93
N VAL A 154 7.14 7.06 16.56
CA VAL A 154 5.90 6.60 15.94
C VAL A 154 5.52 7.51 14.78
N SER A 155 5.48 6.94 13.57
CA SER A 155 5.06 7.64 12.36
C SER A 155 3.54 7.85 12.34
N ARG A 156 3.13 9.08 12.03
CA ARG A 156 1.74 9.55 11.94
C ARG A 156 1.60 10.58 10.79
N PRO A 157 0.41 10.77 10.20
CA PRO A 157 -0.80 9.96 10.36
C PRO A 157 -0.63 8.54 9.81
N VAL A 158 -1.58 7.64 10.10
CA VAL A 158 -1.58 6.26 9.60
C VAL A 158 -2.66 6.09 8.54
N LEU A 159 -2.28 5.64 7.35
CA LEU A 159 -3.24 5.20 6.35
C LEU A 159 -3.64 3.76 6.64
N VAL A 160 -4.95 3.50 6.67
CA VAL A 160 -5.52 2.16 6.86
C VAL A 160 -6.50 1.83 5.74
N ALA A 161 -6.75 0.54 5.54
CA ALA A 161 -7.78 0.06 4.61
C ALA A 161 -8.84 -0.79 5.31
N SER A 162 -10.03 -0.84 4.71
CA SER A 162 -11.07 -1.80 5.09
C SER A 162 -10.75 -3.22 4.58
N PRO A 163 -11.28 -4.27 5.22
CA PRO A 163 -11.13 -5.66 4.74
C PRO A 163 -11.67 -5.90 3.32
N GLU A 164 -12.58 -5.03 2.86
CA GLU A 164 -13.21 -5.03 1.54
C GLU A 164 -12.42 -4.23 0.50
N ALA A 165 -11.27 -3.64 0.85
CA ALA A 165 -10.45 -2.91 -0.11
C ALA A 165 -9.88 -3.86 -1.17
N GLU A 166 -10.01 -3.48 -2.44
CA GLU A 166 -9.58 -4.29 -3.58
C GLU A 166 -8.05 -4.29 -3.74
N LEU A 167 -7.51 -5.41 -4.21
CA LEU A 167 -6.07 -5.62 -4.42
C LEU A 167 -5.39 -4.52 -5.25
N CYS A 168 -5.99 -4.13 -6.39
CA CYS A 168 -5.44 -3.06 -7.23
C CYS A 168 -5.39 -1.71 -6.50
N ALA A 169 -6.40 -1.41 -5.69
CA ALA A 169 -6.42 -0.18 -4.91
C ALA A 169 -5.37 -0.20 -3.80
N LEU A 170 -5.19 -1.34 -3.11
CA LEU A 170 -4.14 -1.53 -2.11
C LEU A 170 -2.74 -1.36 -2.72
N ALA A 171 -2.49 -2.00 -3.87
CA ALA A 171 -1.22 -1.90 -4.58
C ALA A 171 -0.92 -0.46 -5.00
N ARG A 172 -1.93 0.24 -5.55
CA ARG A 172 -1.82 1.65 -5.92
C ARG A 172 -1.44 2.52 -4.73
N VAL A 173 -2.15 2.39 -3.61
CA VAL A 173 -1.89 3.18 -2.40
C VAL A 173 -0.49 2.90 -1.85
N LEU A 174 -0.08 1.63 -1.74
CA LEU A 174 1.28 1.28 -1.28
C LEU A 174 2.38 1.87 -2.18
N LEU A 175 2.12 1.96 -3.48
CA LEU A 175 3.07 2.49 -4.47
C LEU A 175 3.11 4.02 -4.48
N GLU A 176 1.95 4.66 -4.60
CA GLU A 176 1.81 6.12 -4.77
C GLU A 176 2.15 6.87 -3.48
N GLU A 177 1.80 6.31 -2.33
CA GLU A 177 2.06 6.93 -1.01
C GLU A 177 3.41 6.48 -0.40
N HIS A 178 4.20 5.69 -1.13
CA HIS A 178 5.52 5.22 -0.73
C HIS A 178 5.57 4.47 0.62
N ILE A 179 4.45 3.87 1.04
CA ILE A 179 4.37 3.10 2.28
C ILE A 179 4.67 1.62 2.06
N GLY A 180 5.32 1.00 3.05
CA GLY A 180 5.72 -0.41 2.98
C GLY A 180 4.66 -1.39 3.50
N ALA A 181 3.73 -0.90 4.30
CA ALA A 181 2.72 -1.69 4.99
C ALA A 181 1.48 -0.85 5.29
N LEU A 182 0.33 -1.53 5.36
CA LEU A 182 -0.99 -0.95 5.54
C LEU A 182 -1.79 -1.79 6.55
N PRO A 183 -2.17 -1.21 7.70
CA PRO A 183 -3.10 -1.85 8.62
C PRO A 183 -4.50 -1.99 8.02
N ILE A 184 -5.11 -3.13 8.27
CA ILE A 184 -6.48 -3.45 7.85
C ILE A 184 -7.38 -3.35 9.07
N VAL A 185 -8.30 -2.39 9.05
CA VAL A 185 -9.17 -2.04 10.16
C VAL A 185 -10.63 -2.26 9.76
N SER A 186 -11.32 -3.10 10.52
CA SER A 186 -12.76 -3.27 10.46
C SER A 186 -13.45 -2.27 11.38
N GLU A 187 -14.60 -1.74 10.96
CA GLU A 187 -15.38 -0.80 11.77
C GLU A 187 -15.90 -1.44 13.07
N SER A 188 -16.20 -2.75 13.06
CA SER A 188 -16.79 -3.45 14.20
C SER A 188 -15.76 -4.00 15.18
N VAL A 189 -14.60 -4.46 14.69
CA VAL A 189 -13.61 -5.23 15.49
C VAL A 189 -12.27 -4.50 15.67
N GLY A 190 -12.06 -3.37 14.99
CA GLY A 190 -10.80 -2.67 15.00
C GLY A 190 -9.75 -3.30 14.08
N LEU A 191 -8.49 -3.34 14.49
CA LEU A 191 -7.40 -3.87 13.68
C LEU A 191 -7.53 -5.39 13.49
N VAL A 192 -7.74 -5.84 12.24
CA VAL A 192 -7.97 -7.25 11.91
C VAL A 192 -6.84 -7.90 11.09
N GLY A 193 -5.99 -7.08 10.46
CA GLY A 193 -4.93 -7.59 9.60
C GLY A 193 -3.89 -6.55 9.22
N MET A 194 -2.87 -7.01 8.52
CA MET A 194 -1.82 -6.20 7.90
C MET A 194 -1.56 -6.65 6.48
N ILE A 195 -1.34 -5.69 5.59
CA ILE A 195 -0.90 -5.94 4.21
C ILE A 195 0.40 -5.20 3.95
N THR A 196 1.33 -5.87 3.30
CA THR A 196 2.61 -5.33 2.87
C THR A 196 2.77 -5.50 1.37
N ARG A 197 3.78 -4.84 0.79
CA ARG A 197 4.15 -5.05 -0.62
C ARG A 197 4.40 -6.54 -0.95
N SER A 198 4.93 -7.31 0.00
CA SER A 198 5.17 -8.74 -0.20
C SER A 198 3.88 -9.55 -0.25
N ASP A 199 2.83 -9.14 0.46
CA ASP A 199 1.51 -9.79 0.37
C ASP A 199 0.88 -9.54 -1.01
N ILE A 200 1.01 -8.32 -1.54
CA ILE A 200 0.60 -7.99 -2.91
C ILE A 200 1.33 -8.89 -3.91
N LEU A 201 2.67 -8.95 -3.84
CA LEU A 201 3.46 -9.78 -4.76
C LEU A 201 3.12 -11.27 -4.64
N ARG A 202 2.88 -11.78 -3.42
CA ARG A 202 2.43 -13.16 -3.22
C ARG A 202 1.06 -13.41 -3.83
N ALA A 203 0.13 -12.47 -3.70
CA ALA A 203 -1.18 -12.56 -4.35
C ALA A 203 -1.08 -12.57 -5.88
N LEU A 204 -0.21 -11.74 -6.48
CA LEU A 204 0.04 -11.76 -7.93
C LEU A 204 0.54 -13.12 -8.40
N VAL A 205 1.46 -13.74 -7.66
CA VAL A 205 2.01 -15.06 -7.99
C VAL A 205 0.98 -16.17 -7.81
N ALA A 206 0.13 -16.07 -6.78
CA ALA A 206 -0.92 -17.06 -6.50
C ALA A 206 -2.09 -16.99 -7.50
N HIS A 207 -2.28 -15.85 -8.18
CA HIS A 207 -3.39 -15.60 -9.10
C HIS A 207 -2.86 -15.13 -10.47
N PRO A 208 -2.24 -16.00 -11.28
CA PRO A 208 -1.54 -15.60 -12.51
C PRO A 208 -2.43 -15.00 -13.61
N ASP A 209 -3.76 -15.09 -13.50
CA ASP A 209 -4.72 -14.47 -14.44
C ASP A 209 -4.82 -12.94 -14.33
N PHE A 210 -3.73 -12.28 -13.90
CA PHE A 210 -3.65 -10.84 -13.66
C PHE A 210 -3.71 -9.98 -14.93
N ASP A 211 -3.46 -10.57 -16.11
CA ASP A 211 -3.58 -9.91 -17.43
C ASP A 211 -4.98 -9.34 -17.72
N GLN A 212 -5.95 -9.70 -16.88
CA GLN A 212 -7.34 -9.33 -16.99
C GLN A 212 -7.73 -8.09 -16.15
N TRP A 213 -6.78 -7.42 -15.49
CA TRP A 213 -7.08 -6.43 -14.43
C TRP A 213 -6.68 -4.98 -14.77
N VAL A 214 -6.14 -4.74 -15.98
CA VAL A 214 -5.68 -3.44 -16.48
C VAL A 214 -6.61 -2.90 -17.55
#